data_AF-A0A956QZG4-F1
#
_entry.id   AF-A0A956QZG4-F1
#
_cell.length_a   1.000
_cell.length_b   1.000
_cell.length_c   1.000
_cell.angle_alpha   90.00
_cell.angle_beta   90.00
_cell.angle_gamma   90.00
#
_symmetry.space_group_name_H-M   'P 1'
#
loop_
_entity.id
_entity.type
_entity.pdbx_description
1 polymer ?
#
loop_
_entity_poly.entity_id
_entity_poly.type
_entity_poly.pdbx_seq_one_letter_code
_entity_poly.pdbx_strand_id
1 'polypeptide(L)'
;TLYPVIADGSLGERLAEGVDTLGQGSTAHFLQRMRVVHPIFAVLSGLYLLYVAISLPGLPEEPRVRKLGNVVAGLVVAQLCAGVINIMLSAPGWMQLLHLALATALWIALVVLSLAALLREKA
;
A
#
# COMPACT_ATOMS: atom_id res chain seq x y z
N THR A 1 21.09 20.79 23.22
CA THR A 1 21.92 19.57 23.18
C THR A 1 21.76 18.94 21.82
N LEU A 2 22.79 19.10 20.99
CA LEU A 2 22.81 18.83 19.55
C LEU A 2 22.60 17.34 19.26
N TYR A 3 21.47 16.99 18.65
CA TYR A 3 21.27 15.69 18.03
C TYR A 3 22.07 15.69 16.72
N PRO A 4 22.95 14.71 16.45
CA PRO A 4 23.64 14.67 15.18
C PRO A 4 22.60 14.42 14.08
N VAL A 5 22.50 15.37 13.15
CA VAL A 5 21.81 15.18 11.86
C VAL A 5 22.66 14.19 11.07
N ILE A 6 22.40 12.90 11.24
CA ILE A 6 22.84 11.88 10.29
C ILE A 6 21.73 11.81 9.25
N ALA A 7 21.84 12.61 8.20
CA ALA A 7 20.86 12.66 7.10
C ALA A 7 21.54 12.52 5.73
N ASP A 8 22.60 11.70 5.65
CA ASP A 8 23.37 11.52 4.42
C ASP A 8 23.34 10.06 3.90
N GLY A 9 22.37 9.25 4.33
CA GLY A 9 22.20 7.88 3.85
C GLY A 9 21.39 7.84 2.56
N SER A 10 21.98 7.31 1.48
CA SER A 10 21.26 7.03 0.24
C SER A 10 20.06 6.11 0.51
N LEU A 11 19.02 6.15 -0.33
CA LEU A 11 17.87 5.24 -0.23
C LEU A 11 18.31 3.76 -0.11
N GLY A 12 19.44 3.41 -0.74
CA GLY A 12 20.07 2.10 -0.65
C GLY A 12 20.59 1.76 0.74
N GLU A 13 21.24 2.70 1.44
CA GLU A 13 21.68 2.49 2.83
C GLU A 13 20.51 2.33 3.79
N ARG A 14 19.43 3.11 3.61
CA ARG A 14 18.22 2.99 4.44
C ARG A 14 17.53 1.63 4.25
N LEU A 15 17.56 1.10 3.02
CA LEU A 15 17.05 -0.24 2.71
C LEU A 15 17.98 -1.32 3.26
N ALA A 16 19.30 -1.16 3.14
CA ALA A 16 20.30 -2.09 3.64
C ALA A 16 20.27 -2.20 5.18
N GLU A 17 20.20 -1.06 5.88
CA GLU A 17 20.04 -1.01 7.33
C GLU A 17 18.73 -1.70 7.76
N GLY A 18 17.64 -1.48 7.01
CA GLY A 18 16.38 -2.20 7.19
C GLY A 18 16.51 -3.71 7.04
N VAL A 19 17.34 -4.21 6.12
CA VAL A 19 17.58 -5.64 5.90
C VAL A 19 18.48 -6.23 7.00
N ASP A 20 19.52 -5.52 7.43
CA ASP A 20 20.41 -5.97 8.51
C ASP A 20 19.65 -6.13 9.84
N THR A 21 18.68 -5.25 10.13
CA THR A 21 17.83 -5.39 11.31
C THR A 21 16.92 -6.64 11.30
N LEU A 22 16.70 -7.27 10.14
CA LEU A 22 15.96 -8.54 10.03
C LEU A 22 16.81 -9.73 10.51
N GLY A 23 18.13 -9.65 10.38
CA GLY A 23 19.08 -10.74 10.69
C GLY A 23 19.49 -10.86 12.16
N GLN A 24 19.37 -9.78 12.94
CA GLN A 24 19.79 -9.78 14.35
C GLN A 24 18.70 -10.32 15.27
N GLY A 25 18.87 -11.58 15.68
CA GLY A 25 18.09 -12.24 16.71
C GLY A 25 18.46 -11.74 18.11
N SER A 26 17.72 -10.78 18.65
CA SER A 26 17.52 -10.58 20.09
C SER A 26 16.42 -9.53 20.32
N THR A 27 15.23 -9.96 20.75
CA THR A 27 14.17 -9.17 21.42
C THR A 27 13.86 -7.72 20.97
N ALA A 28 14.17 -7.30 19.75
CA ALA A 28 13.63 -6.06 19.18
C ALA A 28 12.16 -6.31 18.81
N HIS A 29 11.26 -5.64 19.54
CA HIS A 29 9.80 -5.77 19.52
C HIS A 29 9.23 -6.19 18.15
N PHE A 30 8.38 -7.22 18.13
CA PHE A 30 7.62 -7.73 16.96
C PHE A 30 7.07 -6.62 16.03
N LEU A 31 6.61 -5.50 16.61
CA LEU A 31 6.09 -4.34 15.90
C LEU A 31 7.12 -3.61 15.02
N GLN A 32 8.41 -3.67 15.35
CA GLN A 32 9.48 -3.06 14.56
C GLN A 32 9.80 -3.87 13.31
N ARG A 33 9.81 -5.20 13.42
CA ARG A 33 9.94 -6.10 12.26
C ARG A 33 8.76 -5.93 11.30
N MET A 34 7.55 -5.75 11.84
CA MET A 34 6.34 -5.55 11.03
C MET A 34 6.43 -4.33 10.09
N ARG A 35 7.18 -3.28 10.47
CA ARG A 35 7.38 -2.08 9.64
C ARG A 35 8.23 -2.32 8.40
N VAL A 36 9.13 -3.30 8.43
CA VAL A 36 10.01 -3.63 7.29
C VAL A 36 9.30 -4.56 6.30
N VAL A 37 8.49 -5.50 6.80
CA VAL A 37 7.69 -6.39 5.94
C VAL A 37 6.50 -5.66 5.29
N HIS A 38 5.93 -4.65 5.95
CA HIS A 38 4.80 -3.88 5.41
C HIS A 38 5.03 -3.31 4.00
N PRO A 39 6.15 -2.62 3.68
CA PRO A 39 6.41 -2.11 2.34
C PRO A 39 6.44 -3.22 1.27
N ILE A 40 7.02 -4.38 1.57
CA ILE A 40 7.09 -5.51 0.63
C ILE A 40 5.68 -6.02 0.33
N PHE A 41 4.89 -6.28 1.37
CA PHE A 41 3.50 -6.72 1.20
C PHE A 41 2.62 -5.66 0.55
N ALA A 42 2.87 -4.37 0.81
CA ALA A 42 2.13 -3.28 0.19
C ALA A 42 2.36 -3.22 -1.33
N VAL A 43 3.61 -3.41 -1.78
CA VAL A 43 3.91 -3.45 -3.23
C VAL A 43 3.29 -4.69 -3.88
N LEU A 44 3.48 -5.88 -3.27
CA LEU A 44 2.95 -7.13 -3.83
C LEU A 44 1.41 -7.12 -3.90
N SER A 45 0.75 -6.73 -2.81
CA SER A 45 -0.71 -6.61 -2.77
C SER A 45 -1.22 -5.49 -3.69
N GLY A 46 -0.52 -4.36 -3.78
CA GLY A 46 -0.84 -3.27 -4.70
C GLY A 46 -0.82 -3.73 -6.16
N LEU A 47 0.25 -4.40 -6.59
CA LEU A 47 0.36 -4.93 -7.95
C LEU A 47 -0.73 -5.97 -8.25
N TYR A 48 -1.01 -6.86 -7.29
CA TYR A 48 -2.08 -7.84 -7.42
C TYR A 48 -3.47 -7.17 -7.56
N LEU A 49 -3.78 -6.19 -6.71
CA LEU A 49 -5.04 -5.46 -6.78
C LEU A 49 -5.17 -4.65 -8.07
N LEU A 50 -4.08 -4.07 -8.56
CA LEU A 50 -4.04 -3.37 -9.83
C LEU A 50 -4.34 -4.33 -11.00
N TYR A 51 -3.73 -5.52 -10.98
CA TYR A 51 -4.01 -6.57 -11.95
C TYR A 51 -5.48 -6.99 -11.93
N VAL A 52 -6.06 -7.25 -10.75
CA VAL A 52 -7.48 -7.61 -10.60
C VAL A 52 -8.39 -6.49 -11.10
N ALA A 53 -8.10 -5.24 -10.73
CA ALA A 53 -8.89 -4.08 -11.11
C ALA A 53 -8.92 -3.81 -12.62
N ILE A 54 -7.85 -4.17 -13.34
CA ILE A 54 -7.75 -4.05 -14.80
C ILE A 54 -8.33 -5.29 -15.51
N SER A 55 -8.20 -6.47 -14.91
CA SER A 55 -8.63 -7.74 -15.54
C SER A 55 -10.15 -7.96 -15.47
N LEU A 56 -10.80 -7.60 -14.35
CA LEU A 56 -12.25 -7.79 -14.17
C LEU A 56 -13.12 -7.01 -15.19
N PRO A 57 -12.80 -5.74 -15.51
CA PRO A 57 -13.55 -4.93 -16.48
C PRO A 57 -13.32 -5.24 -17.95
N GLY A 58 -12.37 -6.11 -18.30
CA GLY A 58 -12.06 -6.45 -19.69
C GLY A 58 -13.17 -7.21 -20.41
N LEU A 59 -14.20 -7.64 -19.68
CA LEU A 59 -15.37 -8.33 -20.22
C LEU A 59 -16.44 -7.30 -20.65
N PRO A 60 -17.01 -7.39 -21.87
CA PRO A 60 -17.79 -6.30 -22.49
C PRO A 60 -19.06 -5.80 -21.79
N GLU A 61 -19.51 -6.38 -20.67
CA GLU A 61 -20.94 -6.36 -20.34
C GLU A 61 -21.38 -5.42 -19.21
N GLU A 62 -20.46 -4.79 -18.45
CA GLU A 62 -20.90 -3.92 -17.34
C GLU A 62 -20.08 -2.61 -17.15
N PRO A 63 -20.59 -1.45 -17.59
CA PRO A 63 -19.95 -0.14 -17.39
C PRO A 63 -19.69 0.20 -15.91
N ARG A 64 -20.52 -0.34 -15.00
CA ARG A 64 -20.41 -0.12 -13.55
C ARG A 64 -19.17 -0.79 -12.96
N VAL A 65 -18.91 -2.06 -13.31
CA VAL A 65 -17.71 -2.80 -12.89
C VAL A 65 -16.45 -2.12 -13.41
N ARG A 66 -16.48 -1.61 -14.65
CA ARG A 66 -15.36 -0.85 -15.23
C ARG A 66 -15.06 0.43 -14.47
N LYS A 67 -16.08 1.21 -14.13
CA LYS A 67 -15.89 2.42 -13.33
C LYS A 67 -15.31 2.11 -11.95
N LEU A 68 -15.80 1.06 -11.29
CA LEU A 68 -15.30 0.61 -9.99
C LEU A 68 -13.86 0.11 -10.05
N GLY A 69 -13.51 -0.67 -11.09
CA GLY A 69 -12.13 -1.10 -11.34
C GLY A 69 -11.16 0.09 -11.48
N ASN A 70 -11.54 1.12 -12.26
CA ASN A 70 -10.73 2.33 -12.40
C ASN A 70 -10.56 3.09 -11.07
N VAL A 71 -11.60 3.14 -10.23
CA VAL A 71 -11.51 3.76 -8.89
C VAL A 71 -10.55 2.98 -7.99
N VAL A 72 -10.65 1.65 -7.96
CA VAL A 72 -9.73 0.78 -7.20
C VAL A 72 -8.29 0.97 -7.69
N ALA A 73 -8.06 0.95 -9.00
CA ALA A 73 -6.74 1.17 -9.58
C ALA A 73 -6.15 2.54 -9.18
N GLY A 74 -6.94 3.61 -9.27
CA GLY A 74 -6.53 4.95 -8.84
C GLY A 74 -6.19 5.02 -7.35
N LEU A 75 -7.00 4.37 -6.50
CA LEU A 75 -6.76 4.30 -5.06
C LEU A 75 -5.49 3.50 -4.70
N VAL A 76 -5.20 2.41 -5.42
CA VAL A 76 -3.95 1.64 -5.25
C VAL A 76 -2.74 2.53 -5.56
N VAL A 77 -2.75 3.24 -6.69
CA VAL A 77 -1.64 4.13 -7.07
C VAL A 77 -1.47 5.25 -6.03
N ALA A 78 -2.56 5.90 -5.61
CA ALA A 78 -2.54 6.89 -4.56
C ALA A 78 -1.98 6.34 -3.23
N GLN A 79 -2.35 5.11 -2.87
CA GLN A 79 -1.87 4.45 -1.64
C GLN A 79 -0.35 4.21 -1.69
N LEU A 80 0.16 3.71 -2.81
CA LEU A 80 1.61 3.49 -3.00
C LEU A 80 2.38 4.81 -2.95
N CYS A 81 1.90 5.84 -3.65
CA CYS A 81 2.49 7.18 -3.59
C CYS A 81 2.48 7.73 -2.16
N ALA A 82 1.35 7.66 -1.45
CA ALA A 82 1.25 8.10 -0.07
C ALA A 82 2.20 7.32 0.86
N GLY A 83 2.40 6.02 0.62
CA GLY A 83 3.36 5.19 1.34
C GLY A 83 4.81 5.65 1.15
N VAL A 84 5.20 5.92 -0.10
CA VAL A 84 6.53 6.47 -0.43
C VAL A 84 6.74 7.83 0.23
N ILE A 85 5.76 8.73 0.11
CA ILE A 85 5.83 10.07 0.74
C ILE A 85 5.94 9.94 2.26
N ASN A 86 5.24 8.99 2.88
CA ASN A 86 5.38 8.71 4.31
C ASN A 86 6.81 8.35 4.71
N ILE A 87 7.52 7.56 3.91
CA ILE A 87 8.92 7.18 4.17
C ILE A 87 9.85 8.38 3.96
N MET A 88 9.60 9.19 2.93
CA MET A 88 10.39 10.39 2.62
C MET A 88 10.27 11.47 3.70
N LEU A 89 9.07 11.69 4.24
CA LEU A 89 8.81 12.71 5.26
C LEU A 89 9.11 12.21 6.69
N SER A 90 9.66 11.00 6.86
CA SER A 90 9.89 10.39 8.18
C SER A 90 8.61 10.23 9.00
N ALA A 91 7.52 9.83 8.33
CA ALA A 91 6.22 9.45 8.90
C ALA A 91 5.54 10.54 9.77
N PRO A 92 5.23 11.73 9.23
CA PRO A 92 4.51 12.76 9.97
C PRO A 92 3.07 12.31 10.27
N GLY A 93 2.56 12.63 11.45
CA GLY A 93 1.27 12.10 11.93
C GLY A 93 0.08 12.36 11.02
N TRP A 94 0.03 13.52 10.34
CA TRP A 94 -1.05 13.85 9.40
C TRP A 94 -1.02 12.97 8.14
N MET A 95 0.17 12.57 7.67
CA MET A 95 0.30 11.70 6.49
C MET A 95 -0.05 10.25 6.85
N GLN A 96 0.21 9.83 8.09
CA GLN A 96 -0.27 8.53 8.58
C GLN A 96 -1.80 8.44 8.56
N LEU A 97 -2.50 9.50 9.00
CA LEU A 97 -3.95 9.60 8.93
C LEU A 97 -4.46 9.58 7.48
N LEU A 98 -3.83 10.36 6.59
CA LEU A 98 -4.19 10.38 5.17
C LEU A 98 -4.00 9.00 4.51
N HIS A 99 -2.86 8.35 4.76
CA HIS A 99 -2.56 7.02 4.24
C HIS A 99 -3.55 5.97 4.76
N LEU A 100 -3.99 6.07 6.01
CA LEU A 100 -5.00 5.20 6.59
C LEU A 100 -6.41 5.45 6.00
N ALA A 101 -6.76 6.72 5.77
CA ALA A 101 -8.01 7.09 5.13
C ALA A 101 -8.09 6.54 3.69
N LEU A 102 -7.00 6.68 2.92
CA LEU A 102 -6.88 6.10 1.58
C LEU A 102 -6.97 4.57 1.60
N ALA A 103 -6.32 3.90 2.56
CA ALA A 103 -6.43 2.45 2.74
C ALA A 103 -7.88 2.01 3.00
N THR A 104 -8.61 2.79 3.80
CA THR A 104 -10.01 2.52 4.15
C THR A 104 -10.92 2.70 2.93
N ALA A 105 -10.70 3.77 2.15
CA ALA A 105 -11.42 4.00 0.91
C ALA A 105 -11.16 2.88 -0.12
N LEU A 106 -9.89 2.45 -0.26
CA LEU A 106 -9.51 1.33 -1.13
C LEU A 106 -10.21 0.03 -0.72
N TRP A 107 -10.25 -0.26 0.58
CA TRP A 107 -10.94 -1.43 1.11
C TRP A 107 -12.43 -1.43 0.76
N ILE A 108 -13.13 -0.31 0.99
CA ILE A 108 -14.55 -0.18 0.66
C ILE A 108 -14.77 -0.34 -0.85
N ALA A 109 -13.96 0.31 -1.68
CA ALA A 109 -14.05 0.20 -3.13
C ALA A 109 -13.85 -1.24 -3.61
N LEU A 110 -12.92 -1.98 -3.01
CA LEU A 110 -12.67 -3.38 -3.31
C LEU A 110 -13.87 -4.27 -2.93
N VAL A 111 -14.46 -4.07 -1.76
CA VAL A 111 -15.67 -4.82 -1.35
C VAL A 111 -16.83 -4.57 -2.32
N VAL A 112 -17.04 -3.32 -2.73
CA VAL A 112 -18.10 -2.96 -3.69
C VAL A 112 -17.83 -3.57 -5.07
N LEU A 113 -16.57 -3.56 -5.53
CA LEU A 113 -16.18 -4.20 -6.79
C LEU A 113 -16.42 -5.72 -6.74
N SER A 114 -16.02 -6.38 -5.64
CA SER A 114 -16.23 -7.82 -5.45
C SER A 114 -17.72 -8.18 -5.42
N LEU A 115 -18.55 -7.39 -4.73
CA LEU A 115 -20.00 -7.59 -4.73
C LEU A 115 -20.61 -7.41 -6.12
N ALA A 116 -20.18 -6.38 -6.87
CA ALA A 116 -20.64 -6.17 -8.25
C ALA A 116 -20.25 -7.35 -9.15
N ALA A 117 -19.02 -7.85 -9.03
CA ALA A 117 -18.53 -9.00 -9.80
C ALA A 117 -19.32 -10.29 -9.47
N LEU A 118 -19.57 -10.57 -8.19
CA LEU A 118 -20.33 -11.76 -7.77
C LEU A 118 -21.81 -11.70 -8.18
N LEU A 119 -22.42 -10.51 -8.18
CA LEU A 119 -23.80 -10.35 -8.64
C LEU A 119 -23.91 -10.57 -10.15
N ARG A 120 -22.87 -10.21 -10.92
CA ARG A 120 -22.79 -10.50 -12.36
C ARG A 120 -22.76 -12.00 -12.65
N GLU A 121 -22.06 -12.80 -11.85
CA GLU A 121 -22.00 -14.26 -12.04
C GLU A 121 -23.34 -14.97 -11.79
N LYS A 122 -24.27 -14.34 -11.06
CA LYS A 122 -25.57 -14.92 -10.71
C LYS A 122 -26.71 -14.50 -11.66
N ALA A 123 -26.50 -13.53 -12.53
CA ALA A 123 -27.49 -13.01 -13.48
C ALA A 123 -27.36 -13.72 -14.84
#